data_AF-S4P843-F1
#
_entry.id   AF-S4P843-F1
#
_cell.length_a   1.000
_cell.length_b   1.000
_cell.length_c   1.000
_cell.angle_alpha   90.00
_cell.angle_beta   90.00
_cell.angle_gamma   90.00
#
_symmetry.space_group_name_H-M   'P 1'
#
loop_
_entity.id
_entity.type
_entity.pdbx_description
1 polymer ?
#
loop_
_entity_poly.entity_id
_entity_poly.type
_entity_poly.pdbx_seq_one_letter_code
_entity_poly.pdbx_strand_id
1 'polypeptide(L)'
;MEQLDEDDENIINFAIECAQYKTALRFCTKFKKMKLIETSLLPSLLDEFVNTKELIETNWMNFKKYKNRLQEVKEMKRNKSVDLYDPYYATKDSDLYSDVGSTIASSSGSGRSYRSSKNRRKHERKVASLKEGSQYEDTALIMVLHNLVTSTFELRIQVKEINIVLSCLGKDLEAITLQTSLEKTLKEMKESFKEIWSNTFTLEATSAAVAAENIPEGCSVIPQGMATLESHLRIAPVVQDLQWKLEGLNL
;
A
#
# COMPACT_ATOMS: atom_id res chain seq x y z
N MET A 1 12.28 -19.29 -45.32
CA MET A 1 11.31 -18.17 -45.32
C MET A 1 10.23 -18.45 -44.29
N GLU A 2 9.64 -19.65 -44.25
CA GLU A 2 8.71 -20.07 -43.18
C GLU A 2 9.30 -19.97 -41.76
N GLN A 3 10.52 -20.46 -41.50
CA GLN A 3 11.15 -20.35 -40.17
C GLN A 3 11.33 -18.90 -39.68
N LEU A 4 11.61 -17.96 -40.59
CA LEU A 4 11.81 -16.55 -40.22
C LEU A 4 10.47 -15.86 -39.94
N ASP A 5 9.41 -16.29 -40.63
CA ASP A 5 8.04 -15.83 -40.41
C ASP A 5 7.46 -16.37 -39.09
N GLU A 6 7.83 -17.60 -38.72
CA GLU A 6 7.49 -18.23 -37.43
C GLU A 6 8.21 -17.55 -36.25
N ASP A 7 9.50 -17.21 -36.40
CA ASP A 7 10.26 -16.47 -35.40
C ASP A 7 9.67 -15.07 -35.13
N ASP A 8 9.19 -14.37 -36.18
CA ASP A 8 8.58 -13.04 -36.05
C ASP A 8 7.25 -13.09 -35.26
N GLU A 9 6.40 -14.10 -35.48
CA GLU A 9 5.16 -14.28 -34.73
C GLU A 9 5.43 -14.66 -33.27
N ASN A 10 6.42 -15.51 -33.03
CA ASN A 10 6.83 -15.91 -31.68
C ASN A 10 7.30 -14.71 -30.85
N ILE A 11 8.08 -13.79 -31.45
CA ILE A 11 8.54 -12.56 -30.78
C ILE A 11 7.35 -11.65 -30.42
N ILE A 12 6.35 -11.53 -31.30
CA ILE A 12 5.15 -10.74 -31.04
C ILE A 12 4.37 -11.35 -29.86
N ASN A 13 4.10 -12.66 -29.91
CA ASN A 13 3.34 -13.35 -28.85
C ASN A 13 4.06 -13.25 -27.50
N PHE A 14 5.39 -13.43 -27.49
CA PHE A 14 6.18 -13.26 -26.27
C PHE A 14 6.08 -11.82 -25.70
N ALA A 15 6.08 -10.80 -26.56
CA ALA A 15 5.89 -9.41 -26.12
C ALA A 15 4.49 -9.18 -25.53
N ILE A 16 3.45 -9.82 -26.08
CA ILE A 16 2.08 -9.76 -25.55
C ILE A 16 2.02 -10.44 -24.17
N GLU A 17 2.58 -11.64 -24.03
CA GLU A 17 2.64 -12.38 -22.76
C GLU A 17 3.38 -11.61 -21.66
N CYS A 18 4.40 -10.83 -22.04
CA CYS A 18 5.15 -9.96 -21.12
C CYS A 18 4.48 -8.60 -20.87
N ALA A 19 3.23 -8.40 -21.29
CA ALA A 19 2.48 -7.14 -21.21
C ALA A 19 3.18 -5.93 -21.86
N GLN A 20 4.07 -6.17 -22.83
CA GLN A 20 4.80 -5.14 -23.57
C GLN A 20 4.02 -4.71 -24.82
N TYR A 21 2.77 -4.28 -24.65
CA TYR A 21 1.81 -4.05 -25.73
C TYR A 21 2.28 -3.02 -26.77
N LYS A 22 2.97 -1.97 -26.35
CA LYS A 22 3.55 -0.96 -27.26
C LYS A 22 4.62 -1.57 -28.17
N THR A 23 5.46 -2.45 -27.61
CA THR A 23 6.48 -3.18 -28.35
C THR A 23 5.84 -4.19 -29.29
N ALA A 24 4.83 -4.94 -28.81
CA ALA A 24 4.07 -5.87 -29.62
C ALA A 24 3.41 -5.18 -30.83
N LEU A 25 2.76 -4.03 -30.63
CA LEU A 25 2.17 -3.23 -31.72
C LEU A 25 3.24 -2.78 -32.74
N ARG A 26 4.41 -2.36 -32.26
CA ARG A 26 5.54 -2.00 -33.13
C ARG A 26 6.04 -3.18 -33.95
N PHE A 27 6.05 -4.39 -33.39
CA PHE A 27 6.45 -5.59 -34.13
C PHE A 27 5.38 -6.04 -35.12
N CYS A 28 4.09 -5.99 -34.77
CA CYS A 28 3.00 -6.27 -35.71
C CYS A 28 3.09 -5.39 -36.96
N THR A 29 3.35 -4.09 -36.78
CA THR A 29 3.50 -3.16 -37.90
C THR A 29 4.81 -3.37 -38.67
N LYS A 30 5.95 -3.58 -37.98
CA LYS A 30 7.25 -3.81 -38.60
C LYS A 30 7.27 -5.08 -39.46
N PHE A 31 6.73 -6.19 -38.96
CA PHE A 31 6.68 -7.48 -39.64
C PHE A 31 5.44 -7.63 -40.54
N LYS A 32 4.60 -6.59 -40.63
CA LYS A 32 3.35 -6.57 -41.42
C LYS A 32 2.34 -7.67 -41.01
N LYS A 33 2.41 -8.12 -39.75
CA LYS A 33 1.53 -9.12 -39.14
C LYS A 33 0.27 -8.48 -38.57
N MET A 34 -0.48 -7.76 -39.41
CA MET A 34 -1.65 -6.99 -38.97
C MET A 34 -2.77 -7.87 -38.39
N LYS A 35 -2.90 -9.13 -38.85
CA LYS A 35 -3.88 -10.08 -38.33
C LYS A 35 -3.70 -10.34 -36.82
N LEU A 36 -2.46 -10.40 -36.35
CA LEU A 36 -2.15 -10.64 -34.94
C LEU A 36 -2.60 -9.48 -34.03
N ILE A 37 -2.82 -8.28 -34.59
CA ILE A 37 -3.39 -7.17 -33.84
C ILE A 37 -4.81 -7.55 -33.38
N GLU A 38 -5.63 -8.07 -34.28
CA GLU A 38 -7.03 -8.40 -34.00
C GLU A 38 -7.17 -9.73 -33.25
N THR A 39 -6.35 -10.73 -33.58
CA THR A 39 -6.51 -12.09 -33.01
C THR A 39 -5.86 -12.27 -31.64
N SER A 40 -4.80 -11.52 -31.34
CA SER A 40 -3.98 -11.77 -30.14
C SER A 40 -3.77 -10.50 -29.30
N LEU A 41 -3.27 -9.43 -29.92
CA LEU A 41 -2.89 -8.21 -29.19
C LEU A 41 -4.10 -7.49 -28.58
N LEU A 42 -5.13 -7.23 -29.37
CA LEU A 42 -6.30 -6.49 -28.92
C LEU A 42 -7.08 -7.23 -27.83
N PRO A 43 -7.38 -8.54 -27.93
CA PRO A 43 -7.99 -9.30 -26.85
C PRO A 43 -7.17 -9.22 -25.55
N SER A 44 -5.86 -9.48 -25.62
CA SER A 44 -4.98 -9.42 -24.44
C SER A 44 -4.91 -8.02 -23.82
N LEU A 45 -4.91 -6.97 -24.65
CA LEU A 45 -4.93 -5.59 -24.17
C LEU A 45 -6.26 -5.23 -23.48
N LEU A 46 -7.38 -5.72 -24.00
CA LEU A 46 -8.70 -5.49 -23.39
C LEU A 46 -8.85 -6.24 -22.06
N ASP A 47 -8.32 -7.46 -21.97
CA ASP A 47 -8.25 -8.20 -20.71
C ASP A 47 -7.42 -7.43 -19.67
N GLU A 48 -6.25 -6.91 -20.07
CA GLU A 48 -5.41 -6.10 -19.20
C GLU A 48 -6.09 -4.78 -18.76
N PHE A 49 -6.84 -4.15 -19.67
CA PHE A 49 -7.68 -3.00 -19.32
C PHE A 49 -8.70 -3.34 -18.23
N VAL A 50 -9.40 -4.48 -18.36
CA VAL A 50 -10.39 -4.94 -17.36
C VAL A 50 -9.68 -5.20 -16.02
N ASN A 51 -8.59 -5.96 -16.04
CA ASN A 51 -7.82 -6.29 -14.83
C ASN A 51 -7.31 -5.03 -14.11
N THR A 52 -6.75 -4.08 -14.87
CA THR A 52 -6.22 -2.83 -14.30
C THR A 52 -7.34 -1.97 -13.73
N LYS A 53 -8.50 -1.91 -14.41
CA LYS A 53 -9.68 -1.18 -13.92
C LYS A 53 -10.21 -1.78 -12.62
N GLU A 54 -10.34 -3.11 -12.55
CA GLU A 54 -10.78 -3.81 -11.34
C GLU A 54 -9.79 -3.63 -10.18
N LEU A 55 -8.49 -3.61 -10.47
CA LEU A 55 -7.44 -3.32 -9.49
C LEU A 55 -7.57 -1.90 -8.94
N ILE A 56 -7.80 -0.89 -9.79
CA ILE A 56 -8.01 0.50 -9.36
C ILE A 56 -9.23 0.59 -8.43
N GLU A 57 -10.35 -0.04 -8.80
CA GLU A 57 -11.58 -0.04 -8.00
C GLU A 57 -11.35 -0.75 -6.66
N THR A 58 -10.67 -1.89 -6.67
CA THR A 58 -10.31 -2.62 -5.45
C THR A 58 -9.42 -1.80 -4.53
N ASN A 59 -8.43 -1.11 -5.09
CA ASN A 59 -7.54 -0.23 -4.33
C ASN A 59 -8.32 0.94 -3.72
N TRP A 60 -9.26 1.52 -4.45
CA TRP A 60 -10.13 2.59 -3.96
C TRP A 60 -11.04 2.13 -2.81
N MET A 61 -11.73 0.99 -2.97
CA MET A 61 -12.58 0.41 -1.93
C MET A 61 -11.78 0.10 -0.65
N ASN A 62 -10.63 -0.54 -0.81
CA ASN A 62 -9.73 -0.86 0.31
C ASN A 62 -9.23 0.41 1.00
N PHE A 63 -8.86 1.44 0.24
CA PHE A 63 -8.41 2.71 0.79
C PHE A 63 -9.48 3.34 1.66
N LYS A 64 -10.72 3.45 1.16
CA LYS A 64 -11.85 3.97 1.94
C LYS A 64 -12.09 3.17 3.21
N LYS A 65 -12.12 1.85 3.09
CA LYS A 65 -12.32 0.95 4.24
C LYS A 65 -11.28 1.19 5.33
N TYR A 66 -9.99 1.18 4.99
CA TYR A 66 -8.92 1.35 5.97
C TYR A 66 -8.83 2.79 6.50
N LYS A 67 -9.14 3.80 5.68
CA LYS A 67 -9.21 5.20 6.11
C LYS A 67 -10.32 5.39 7.15
N ASN A 68 -11.53 4.93 6.85
CA ASN A 68 -12.67 5.06 7.77
C ASN A 68 -12.38 4.33 9.09
N ARG A 69 -11.82 3.11 9.00
CA ARG A 69 -11.45 2.36 10.20
C ARG A 69 -10.40 3.08 11.05
N LEU A 70 -9.41 3.69 10.41
CA LEU A 70 -8.39 4.48 11.12
C LEU A 70 -9.02 5.67 11.86
N GLN A 71 -10.00 6.35 11.27
CA GLN A 71 -10.73 7.44 11.94
C GLN A 71 -11.45 6.92 13.19
N GLU A 72 -12.19 5.81 13.09
CA GLU A 72 -12.87 5.18 14.22
C GLU A 72 -11.88 4.82 15.35
N VAL A 73 -10.73 4.22 15.00
CA VAL A 73 -9.70 3.85 15.99
C VAL A 73 -9.14 5.10 16.68
N LYS A 74 -8.92 6.19 15.94
CA LYS A 74 -8.49 7.48 16.50
C LYS A 74 -9.56 8.06 17.44
N GLU A 75 -10.83 7.97 17.09
CA GLU A 75 -11.96 8.41 17.93
C GLU A 75 -12.07 7.60 19.22
N MET A 76 -12.02 6.27 19.12
CA MET A 76 -12.06 5.38 20.29
C MET A 76 -10.92 5.66 21.27
N LYS A 77 -9.72 5.97 20.78
CA LYS A 77 -8.58 6.35 21.63
C LYS A 77 -8.80 7.69 22.32
N ARG A 78 -9.34 8.69 21.62
CA ARG A 78 -9.68 9.99 22.22
C ARG A 78 -10.73 9.82 23.32
N ASN A 79 -11.80 9.08 23.07
CA ASN A 79 -12.86 8.88 24.07
C ASN A 79 -12.36 8.16 25.31
N LYS A 80 -11.55 7.10 25.17
CA LYS A 80 -10.92 6.40 26.30
C LYS A 80 -10.01 7.31 27.13
N SER A 81 -9.28 8.23 26.49
CA SER A 81 -8.45 9.19 27.21
C SER A 81 -9.27 10.21 28.01
N VAL A 82 -10.48 10.55 27.55
CA VAL A 82 -11.40 11.45 28.25
C VAL A 82 -12.08 10.75 29.43
N ASP A 83 -12.47 9.48 29.29
CA ASP A 83 -13.08 8.69 30.38
C ASP A 83 -12.11 8.45 31.56
N LEU A 84 -10.81 8.33 31.28
CA LEU A 84 -9.75 8.24 32.30
C LEU A 84 -9.54 9.57 33.04
N TYR A 85 -10.02 10.69 32.49
CA TYR A 85 -9.94 12.02 33.08
C TYR A 85 -11.23 12.41 33.83
N ASP A 86 -12.11 11.45 34.14
CA ASP A 86 -13.19 11.66 35.12
C ASP A 86 -12.56 11.78 36.53
N PRO A 87 -12.67 12.94 37.20
CA PRO A 87 -12.12 13.14 38.55
C PRO A 87 -12.64 12.14 39.59
N TYR A 88 -13.74 11.43 39.30
CA TYR A 88 -14.30 10.39 40.18
C TYR A 88 -13.58 9.03 40.08
N TYR A 89 -12.77 8.78 39.04
CA TYR A 89 -12.12 7.49 38.79
C TYR A 89 -10.58 7.50 38.92
N ALA A 90 -9.97 8.66 39.21
CA ALA A 90 -8.52 8.84 39.34
C ALA A 90 -7.82 8.03 40.48
N THR A 91 -8.55 7.14 41.17
CA THR A 91 -8.03 6.32 42.29
C THR A 91 -8.05 4.82 42.00
N LYS A 92 -8.06 4.40 40.73
CA LYS A 92 -8.02 2.96 40.36
C LYS A 92 -6.92 2.56 39.37
N ASP A 93 -5.84 3.33 39.28
CA ASP A 93 -4.64 2.93 38.54
C ASP A 93 -3.75 1.97 39.34
N SER A 94 -4.21 0.73 39.52
CA SER A 94 -3.30 -0.36 39.91
C SER A 94 -3.50 -1.71 39.20
N ASP A 95 -4.57 -1.90 38.42
CA ASP A 95 -4.90 -3.24 37.89
C ASP A 95 -4.51 -3.51 36.42
N LEU A 96 -3.98 -2.53 35.67
CA LEU A 96 -3.54 -2.75 34.28
C LEU A 96 -2.11 -3.31 34.14
N TYR A 97 -1.41 -3.56 35.25
CA TYR A 97 -0.05 -4.14 35.26
C TYR A 97 -0.03 -5.67 35.47
N SER A 98 -1.15 -6.35 35.23
CA SER A 98 -1.30 -7.79 35.47
C SER A 98 -1.15 -8.61 34.18
N ASP A 99 -0.01 -8.51 33.49
CA ASP A 99 0.49 -9.59 32.62
C ASP A 99 2.02 -9.56 32.46
N VAL A 100 2.74 -9.30 33.56
CA VAL A 100 4.16 -9.65 33.67
C VAL A 100 4.24 -11.10 34.13
N GLY A 101 4.28 -12.00 33.15
CA GLY A 101 4.61 -13.41 33.34
C GLY A 101 5.93 -13.54 34.11
N SER A 102 5.79 -13.84 35.39
CA SER A 102 6.88 -14.10 36.32
C SER A 102 7.59 -15.39 35.94
N THR A 103 8.76 -15.31 35.30
CA THR A 103 9.77 -16.37 35.35
C THR A 103 11.15 -15.73 35.48
N ILE A 104 11.50 -15.42 36.71
CA ILE A 104 12.86 -15.11 37.12
C ILE A 104 13.60 -16.44 37.15
N ALA A 105 14.42 -16.73 36.15
CA ALA A 105 15.46 -17.73 36.22
C ALA A 105 16.80 -17.01 35.96
N SER A 106 17.45 -16.66 37.05
CA SER A 106 18.84 -16.23 37.12
C SER A 106 19.75 -17.27 36.47
N SER A 107 20.34 -16.92 35.32
CA SER A 107 21.61 -17.52 34.90
C SER A 107 22.39 -16.53 34.05
N SER A 108 23.51 -16.09 34.64
CA SER A 108 24.64 -15.44 34.02
C SER A 108 25.14 -16.27 32.83
N GLY A 109 24.75 -15.88 31.63
CA GLY A 109 25.16 -16.56 30.41
C GLY A 109 25.13 -15.62 29.21
N SER A 110 26.32 -15.27 28.71
CA SER A 110 26.53 -14.62 27.42
C SER A 110 25.88 -15.44 26.30
N GLY A 111 24.66 -15.09 25.89
CA GLY A 111 23.89 -15.81 24.87
C GLY A 111 22.84 -14.96 24.14
N ARG A 112 23.03 -13.63 24.08
CA ARG A 112 22.00 -12.67 23.59
C ARG A 112 21.72 -12.68 22.08
N SER A 113 22.30 -13.56 21.25
CA SER A 113 22.13 -13.47 19.78
C SER A 113 21.31 -14.57 19.09
N TYR A 114 20.93 -15.68 19.73
CA TYR A 114 20.37 -16.84 19.00
C TYR A 114 18.83 -17.03 19.06
N ARG A 115 18.09 -16.24 19.85
CA ARG A 115 16.61 -16.28 19.89
C ARG A 115 15.91 -15.24 19.00
N SER A 116 16.67 -14.44 18.24
CA SER A 116 16.22 -13.17 17.68
C SER A 116 15.28 -13.28 16.47
N SER A 117 15.57 -14.14 15.48
CA SER A 117 14.84 -14.12 14.19
C SER A 117 13.38 -14.61 14.25
N LYS A 118 13.12 -15.76 14.90
CA LYS A 118 11.77 -16.33 14.98
C LYS A 118 10.82 -15.46 15.82
N ASN A 119 11.34 -14.86 16.88
CA ASN A 119 10.57 -13.97 17.74
C ASN A 119 10.31 -12.61 17.08
N ARG A 120 11.31 -12.06 16.37
CA ARG A 120 11.18 -10.87 15.51
C ARG A 120 10.09 -11.07 14.45
N ARG A 121 10.13 -12.17 13.69
CA ARG A 121 9.10 -12.48 12.67
C ARG A 121 7.69 -12.63 13.25
N LYS A 122 7.57 -13.20 14.46
CA LYS A 122 6.27 -13.29 15.15
C LYS A 122 5.75 -11.92 15.57
N HIS A 123 6.63 -11.03 16.03
CA HIS A 123 6.28 -9.66 16.39
C HIS A 123 5.89 -8.84 15.14
N GLU A 124 6.69 -8.88 14.07
CA GLU A 124 6.38 -8.23 12.79
C GLU A 124 4.99 -8.64 12.26
N ARG A 125 4.65 -9.94 12.32
CA ARG A 125 3.32 -10.42 11.93
C ARG A 125 2.19 -9.87 12.79
N LYS A 126 2.43 -9.60 14.08
CA LYS A 126 1.44 -8.98 14.97
C LYS A 126 1.27 -7.50 14.67
N VAL A 127 2.36 -6.79 14.42
CA VAL A 127 2.37 -5.37 14.06
C VAL A 127 1.65 -5.14 12.73
N ALA A 128 1.83 -6.04 11.76
CA ALA A 128 1.16 -5.99 10.47
C ALA A 128 -0.28 -6.54 10.47
N SER A 129 -0.81 -6.96 11.62
CA SER A 129 -2.14 -7.58 11.68
C SER A 129 -3.25 -6.53 11.66
N LEU A 130 -4.11 -6.58 10.64
CA LEU A 130 -5.34 -5.77 10.53
C LEU A 130 -6.48 -6.29 11.42
N LYS A 131 -6.18 -7.04 12.49
CA LYS A 131 -7.22 -7.56 13.39
C LYS A 131 -7.81 -6.39 14.17
N GLU A 132 -9.11 -6.18 14.01
CA GLU A 132 -9.86 -5.16 14.74
C GLU A 132 -9.76 -5.36 16.26
N GLY A 133 -9.55 -4.27 16.99
CA GLY A 133 -9.35 -4.26 18.43
C GLY A 133 -7.95 -4.71 18.87
N SER A 134 -7.03 -5.00 17.95
CA SER A 134 -5.66 -5.33 18.31
C SER A 134 -4.87 -4.10 18.78
N GLN A 135 -3.89 -4.31 19.66
CA GLN A 135 -3.03 -3.23 20.17
C GLN A 135 -2.17 -2.54 19.09
N TYR A 136 -2.03 -3.14 17.90
CA TYR A 136 -1.25 -2.61 16.78
C TYR A 136 -2.13 -2.17 15.61
N GLU A 137 -3.46 -2.15 15.79
CA GLU A 137 -4.40 -1.91 14.70
C GLU A 137 -4.13 -0.57 13.98
N ASP A 138 -3.88 0.51 14.72
CA ASP A 138 -3.55 1.82 14.14
C ASP A 138 -2.28 1.78 13.29
N THR A 139 -1.26 1.07 13.77
CA THR A 139 0.01 0.88 13.09
C THR A 139 -0.16 0.05 11.82
N ALA A 140 -0.89 -1.05 11.91
CA ALA A 140 -1.21 -1.91 10.77
C ALA A 140 -1.99 -1.14 9.69
N LEU A 141 -2.96 -0.32 10.10
CA LEU A 141 -3.75 0.52 9.19
C LEU A 141 -2.88 1.56 8.48
N ILE A 142 -2.00 2.26 9.20
CA ILE A 142 -1.07 3.23 8.60
C ILE A 142 -0.13 2.55 7.61
N MET A 143 0.44 1.40 7.98
CA MET A 143 1.32 0.62 7.09
C MET A 143 0.60 0.23 5.79
N VAL A 144 -0.61 -0.31 5.91
CA VAL A 144 -1.39 -0.77 4.75
C VAL A 144 -1.84 0.42 3.90
N LEU A 145 -2.28 1.52 4.50
CA LEU A 145 -2.61 2.74 3.77
C LEU A 145 -1.40 3.31 3.02
N HIS A 146 -0.24 3.37 3.67
CA HIS A 146 0.99 3.86 3.02
C HIS A 146 1.36 2.99 1.80
N ASN A 147 1.36 1.67 1.97
CA ASN A 147 1.66 0.72 0.89
C ASN A 147 0.66 0.81 -0.25
N LEU A 148 -0.64 0.85 0.09
CA LEU A 148 -1.72 0.91 -0.89
C LEU A 148 -1.68 2.20 -1.71
N VAL A 149 -1.43 3.35 -1.06
CA VAL A 149 -1.24 4.62 -1.75
C VAL A 149 -0.02 4.53 -2.67
N THR A 150 1.12 4.08 -2.15
CA THR A 150 2.37 3.97 -2.94
C THR A 150 2.16 3.11 -4.18
N SER A 151 1.63 1.89 -4.03
CA SER A 151 1.41 0.99 -5.15
C SER A 151 0.39 1.52 -6.16
N THR A 152 -0.65 2.23 -5.69
CA THR A 152 -1.66 2.80 -6.60
C THR A 152 -1.07 3.96 -7.43
N PHE A 153 -0.17 4.76 -6.85
CA PHE A 153 0.54 5.80 -7.60
C PHE A 153 1.51 5.22 -8.64
N GLU A 154 2.07 4.02 -8.44
CA GLU A 154 2.92 3.37 -9.45
C GLU A 154 2.13 2.88 -10.68
N LEU A 155 0.82 2.61 -10.54
CA LEU A 155 -0.04 2.22 -11.67
C LEU A 155 -0.09 3.27 -12.79
N ARG A 156 0.29 4.52 -12.51
CA ARG A 156 0.36 5.61 -13.51
C ARG A 156 1.15 5.22 -14.75
N ILE A 157 2.27 4.51 -14.59
CA ILE A 157 3.14 4.10 -15.71
C ILE A 157 2.43 3.04 -16.56
N GLN A 158 1.89 2.01 -15.92
CA GLN A 158 1.15 0.92 -16.58
C GLN A 158 -0.08 1.45 -17.31
N VAL A 159 -0.90 2.30 -16.65
CA VAL A 159 -2.08 2.92 -17.27
C VAL A 159 -1.70 3.77 -18.48
N LYS A 160 -0.59 4.52 -18.41
CA LYS A 160 -0.10 5.30 -19.55
C LYS A 160 0.20 4.39 -20.75
N GLU A 161 0.95 3.31 -20.54
CA GLU A 161 1.35 2.41 -21.63
C GLU A 161 0.14 1.68 -22.24
N ILE A 162 -0.81 1.22 -21.42
CA ILE A 162 -2.08 0.64 -21.89
C ILE A 162 -2.85 1.65 -22.73
N ASN A 163 -3.03 2.88 -22.22
CA ASN A 163 -3.79 3.92 -22.91
C ASN A 163 -3.19 4.33 -24.25
N ILE A 164 -1.85 4.36 -24.37
CA ILE A 164 -1.20 4.66 -25.65
C ILE A 164 -1.63 3.65 -26.71
N VAL A 165 -1.60 2.36 -26.37
CA VAL A 165 -1.94 1.30 -27.32
C VAL A 165 -3.44 1.27 -27.59
N LEU A 166 -4.29 1.45 -26.58
CA LEU A 166 -5.74 1.56 -26.75
C LEU A 166 -6.10 2.68 -27.75
N SER A 167 -5.51 3.87 -27.58
CA SER A 167 -5.74 4.98 -28.51
C SER A 167 -5.20 4.72 -29.91
N CYS A 168 -4.02 4.09 -30.04
CA CYS A 168 -3.52 3.68 -31.36
C CYS A 168 -4.45 2.69 -32.07
N LEU A 169 -5.27 1.94 -31.33
CA LEU A 169 -6.24 0.98 -31.85
C LEU A 169 -7.68 1.53 -31.87
N GLY A 170 -7.87 2.83 -31.63
CA GLY A 170 -9.19 3.49 -31.67
C GLY A 170 -10.12 3.13 -30.49
N LYS A 171 -9.55 2.67 -29.37
CA LYS A 171 -10.26 2.32 -28.13
C LYS A 171 -10.21 3.45 -27.11
N ASP A 172 -10.57 4.65 -27.56
CA ASP A 172 -10.43 5.88 -26.76
C ASP A 172 -11.37 5.89 -25.55
N LEU A 173 -12.56 5.29 -25.64
CA LEU A 173 -13.48 5.21 -24.50
C LEU A 173 -12.91 4.40 -23.34
N GLU A 174 -12.26 3.27 -23.64
CA GLU A 174 -11.56 2.44 -22.67
C GLU A 174 -10.38 3.21 -22.07
N ALA A 175 -9.58 3.89 -22.90
CA ALA A 175 -8.45 4.69 -22.43
C ALA A 175 -8.88 5.83 -21.49
N ILE A 176 -9.95 6.55 -21.86
CA ILE A 176 -10.56 7.62 -21.04
C ILE A 176 -11.06 7.07 -19.72
N THR A 177 -11.76 5.93 -19.76
CA THR A 177 -12.32 5.29 -18.57
C THR A 177 -11.20 4.93 -17.58
N LEU A 178 -10.12 4.31 -18.06
CA LEU A 178 -9.00 3.89 -17.22
C LEU A 178 -8.27 5.10 -16.62
N GLN A 179 -7.97 6.11 -17.44
CA GLN A 179 -7.32 7.35 -17.00
C GLN A 179 -8.15 8.07 -15.94
N THR A 180 -9.45 8.24 -16.20
CA THR A 180 -10.35 8.97 -15.31
C THR A 180 -10.55 8.24 -13.98
N SER A 181 -10.66 6.90 -14.03
CA SER A 181 -10.79 6.07 -12.82
C SER A 181 -9.55 6.20 -11.94
N LEU A 182 -8.34 6.02 -12.49
CA LEU A 182 -7.11 6.18 -11.73
C LEU A 182 -6.95 7.62 -11.21
N GLU A 183 -7.22 8.63 -12.04
CA GLU A 183 -7.14 10.04 -11.62
C GLU A 183 -8.02 10.33 -10.39
N LYS A 184 -9.28 9.90 -10.41
CA LYS A 184 -10.22 10.11 -9.30
C LYS A 184 -9.69 9.47 -8.02
N THR A 185 -9.23 8.21 -8.10
CA THR A 185 -8.66 7.48 -6.97
C THR A 185 -7.42 8.16 -6.41
N LEU A 186 -6.47 8.56 -7.26
CA LEU A 186 -5.24 9.24 -6.83
C LEU A 186 -5.52 10.61 -6.20
N LYS A 187 -6.50 11.35 -6.74
CA LYS A 187 -6.92 12.64 -6.19
C LYS A 187 -7.49 12.45 -4.77
N GLU A 188 -8.42 11.52 -4.59
CA GLU A 188 -9.02 11.24 -3.28
C GLU A 188 -7.99 10.79 -2.24
N MET A 189 -7.05 9.91 -2.65
CA MET A 189 -5.94 9.49 -1.80
C MET A 189 -5.09 10.69 -1.36
N LYS A 190 -4.68 11.55 -2.31
CA LYS A 190 -3.83 12.72 -2.05
C LYS A 190 -4.52 13.75 -1.15
N GLU A 191 -5.81 14.01 -1.37
CA GLU A 191 -6.60 14.93 -0.54
C GLU A 191 -6.71 14.44 0.91
N SER A 192 -6.70 13.12 1.11
CA SER A 192 -6.75 12.50 2.44
C SER A 192 -5.43 12.56 3.22
N PHE A 193 -4.31 13.01 2.61
CA PHE A 193 -3.00 12.94 3.25
C PHE A 193 -2.93 13.74 4.56
N LYS A 194 -3.47 14.97 4.56
CA LYS A 194 -3.45 15.85 5.74
C LYS A 194 -4.26 15.31 6.91
N GLU A 195 -5.24 14.47 6.62
CA GLU A 195 -6.11 13.84 7.60
C GLU A 195 -5.48 12.57 8.20
N ILE A 196 -4.85 11.75 7.35
CA ILE A 196 -4.21 10.50 7.78
C ILE A 196 -2.88 10.82 8.49
N TRP A 197 -2.00 11.55 7.82
CA TRP A 197 -0.66 11.95 8.28
C TRP A 197 -0.64 13.43 8.69
N SER A 198 -1.43 13.77 9.71
CA SER A 198 -1.44 15.12 10.26
C SER A 198 -0.13 15.45 11.00
N ASN A 199 0.14 16.74 11.21
CA ASN A 199 1.27 17.18 12.03
C ASN A 199 1.18 16.61 13.46
N THR A 200 -0.02 16.60 14.03
CA THR A 200 -0.30 16.02 15.35
C THR A 200 0.08 14.55 15.39
N PHE A 201 -0.36 13.76 14.41
CA PHE A 201 -0.02 12.35 14.30
C PHE A 201 1.50 12.11 14.20
N THR A 202 2.18 12.91 13.38
CA THR A 202 3.63 12.78 13.16
C THR A 202 4.40 13.04 14.46
N LEU A 203 3.99 14.07 15.22
CA LEU A 203 4.57 14.41 16.52
C LEU A 203 4.30 13.34 17.57
N GLU A 204 3.06 12.83 17.66
CA GLU A 204 2.68 11.76 18.58
C GLU A 204 3.45 10.48 18.30
N ALA A 205 3.53 10.06 17.03
CA ALA A 205 4.26 8.86 16.62
C ALA A 205 5.77 8.97 16.92
N THR A 206 6.34 10.15 16.67
CA THR A 206 7.77 10.41 16.93
C THR A 206 8.06 10.44 18.42
N SER A 207 7.21 11.11 19.21
CA SER A 207 7.34 11.16 20.67
C SER A 207 7.21 9.77 21.29
N ALA A 208 6.25 8.96 20.81
CA ALA A 208 6.07 7.58 21.28
C ALA A 208 7.30 6.70 20.98
N ALA A 209 7.91 6.85 19.79
CA ALA A 209 9.13 6.14 19.45
C ALA A 209 10.33 6.58 20.31
N VAL A 210 10.53 7.89 20.51
CA VAL A 210 11.59 8.41 21.38
C VAL A 210 11.41 7.95 22.82
N ALA A 211 10.18 7.94 23.34
CA ALA A 211 9.88 7.44 24.68
C ALA A 211 10.22 5.94 24.81
N ALA A 212 9.95 5.16 23.77
CA ALA A 212 10.30 3.74 23.72
C ALA A 212 11.82 3.47 23.66
N GLU A 213 12.60 4.38 23.09
CA GLU A 213 14.07 4.29 23.04
C GLU A 213 14.74 4.69 24.36
N ASN A 214 14.13 5.56 25.16
CA ASN A 214 14.69 6.09 26.42
C ASN A 214 14.37 5.23 27.67
N ILE A 215 13.93 3.98 27.50
CA ILE A 215 13.58 3.10 28.62
C ILE A 215 14.86 2.61 29.33
N PRO A 216 14.98 2.77 30.67
CA PRO A 216 16.19 2.39 31.40
C PRO A 216 16.61 0.93 31.18
N GLU A 217 17.92 0.70 31.05
CA GLU A 217 18.48 -0.65 30.90
C GLU A 217 18.04 -1.55 32.07
N GLY A 218 17.27 -2.60 31.75
CA GLY A 218 16.71 -3.53 32.73
C GLY A 218 15.18 -3.62 32.72
N CYS A 219 14.47 -2.65 32.12
CA CYS A 219 13.02 -2.70 31.91
C CYS A 219 12.69 -3.31 30.54
N SER A 220 12.05 -4.48 30.51
CA SER A 220 11.59 -5.09 29.26
C SER A 220 10.18 -4.61 28.90
N VAL A 221 10.08 -3.41 28.34
CA VAL A 221 8.82 -2.90 27.77
C VAL A 221 8.88 -3.05 26.25
N ILE A 222 7.96 -3.83 25.68
CA ILE A 222 7.82 -3.94 24.22
C ILE A 222 7.08 -2.68 23.75
N PRO A 223 7.64 -1.89 22.82
CA PRO A 223 6.94 -0.74 22.26
C PRO A 223 5.62 -1.17 21.62
N GLN A 224 4.53 -0.45 21.89
CA GLN A 224 3.19 -0.79 21.40
C GLN A 224 2.64 0.31 20.49
N GLY A 225 1.74 -0.09 19.59
CA GLY A 225 1.05 0.82 18.66
C GLY A 225 2.04 1.71 17.90
N MET A 226 1.73 3.01 17.86
CA MET A 226 2.47 4.05 17.15
C MET A 226 3.99 4.06 17.35
N ALA A 227 4.50 3.62 18.51
CA ALA A 227 5.94 3.54 18.77
C ALA A 227 6.66 2.52 17.86
N THR A 228 5.92 1.56 17.31
CA THR A 228 6.45 0.53 16.40
C THR A 228 6.47 0.95 14.92
N LEU A 229 5.92 2.12 14.58
CA LEU A 229 5.96 2.63 13.21
C LEU A 229 7.37 3.08 12.83
N GLU A 230 7.84 2.58 11.69
CA GLU A 230 9.06 3.07 11.06
C GLU A 230 8.93 4.55 10.71
N SER A 231 10.05 5.29 10.78
CA SER A 231 10.07 6.75 10.60
C SER A 231 9.46 7.21 9.28
N HIS A 232 9.71 6.47 8.19
CA HIS A 232 9.20 6.80 6.86
C HIS A 232 7.68 6.63 6.72
N LEU A 233 7.03 5.83 7.58
CA LEU A 233 5.59 5.61 7.58
C LEU A 233 4.82 6.66 8.39
N ARG A 234 5.53 7.47 9.19
CA ARG A 234 4.94 8.54 10.02
C ARG A 234 4.55 9.76 9.20
N ILE A 235 5.07 9.88 7.98
CA ILE A 235 4.75 10.92 7.02
C ILE A 235 4.00 10.31 5.84
N ALA A 236 3.28 11.15 5.08
CA ALA A 236 2.61 10.70 3.88
C ALA A 236 3.61 10.17 2.84
N PRO A 237 3.22 9.18 2.01
CA PRO A 237 4.04 8.70 0.92
C PRO A 237 4.53 9.84 0.01
N VAL A 238 5.81 9.80 -0.36
CA VAL A 238 6.38 10.76 -1.31
C VAL A 238 5.93 10.38 -2.72
N VAL A 239 4.94 11.09 -3.21
CA VAL A 239 4.42 10.91 -4.57
C VAL A 239 5.25 11.74 -5.55
N GLN A 240 5.95 11.07 -6.46
CA GLN A 240 6.65 11.72 -7.57
C GLN A 240 5.64 12.38 -8.51
N ASP A 241 5.96 13.57 -9.01
CA ASP A 241 5.20 14.19 -10.08
C ASP A 241 5.57 13.52 -11.41
N LEU A 242 4.58 12.98 -12.10
CA LEU A 242 4.78 12.20 -13.33
C LEU A 242 3.72 12.64 -14.34
N GLN A 243 4.16 12.97 -15.55
CA GLN A 243 3.25 13.19 -16.68
C GLN A 243 2.84 11.84 -17.26
N TRP A 244 1.73 11.30 -16.74
CA TRP A 244 1.21 9.99 -17.12
C TRP A 244 -0.07 10.05 -17.95
N LYS A 245 -0.80 11.17 -17.90
CA LYS A 245 -2.01 11.35 -18.69
C LYS A 245 -1.69 11.57 -20.16
N LEU A 246 -2.55 11.08 -21.04
CA LEU A 246 -2.50 11.42 -22.46
C LEU A 246 -3.34 12.67 -22.70
N GLU A 247 -2.70 13.69 -23.27
CA GLU A 247 -3.38 14.90 -23.73
C GLU A 247 -4.20 14.57 -24.99
N GLY A 248 -5.39 15.14 -25.11
CA GLY A 248 -6.30 14.88 -26.25
C GLY A 248 -7.34 13.78 -26.03
N LEU A 249 -7.28 13.06 -24.91
CA LEU A 249 -8.34 12.14 -24.47
C LEU A 249 -9.54 12.84 -23.80
N ASN A 250 -9.72 14.14 -24.02
CA ASN A 250 -10.83 14.88 -23.41
C ASN A 250 -12.04 14.82 -24.36
N LEU A 251 -13.11 14.13 -23.94
CA LEU A 251 -14.46 14.33 -24.46
C LEU A 251 -15.10 15.54 -23.78
#